data_AF-A0A1B0CX00-F1
#
_entry.id   AF-A0A1B0CX00-F1
#
_cell.length_a   1.000
_cell.length_b   1.000
_cell.length_c   1.000
_cell.angle_alpha   90.00
_cell.angle_beta   90.00
_cell.angle_gamma   90.00
#
_symmetry.space_group_name_H-M   'P 1'
#
loop_
_entity.id
_entity.type
_entity.pdbx_description
1 polymer ?
#
loop_
_entity_poly.entity_id
_entity_poly.type
_entity_poly.pdbx_seq_one_letter_code
_entity_poly.pdbx_strand_id
1 'polypeptide(L)'
;MKNELGLKKVKKDISPDSGCNIQFTSGTTGMPKAALLKHFGFVNNGIHIGNRNGIYEARVCMQVPFFHAYGTVITVMACVSHRGTMVLPSILYNPEKSLRSIQDEECSVIYGTPTMYVDLVNKQREMKLKLKAEIAVTGGALCPPQLLIDMKNELGLKKVKLPLKL
;
A
#
# COMPACT_ATOMS: atom_id res chain seq x y z
N MET A 1 10.65 -11.76 30.00
CA MET A 1 11.54 -10.84 30.76
C MET A 1 13.01 -10.81 30.28
N LYS A 2 13.66 -11.89 29.83
CA LYS A 2 15.06 -11.84 29.34
C LYS A 2 15.29 -11.02 28.04
N ASN A 3 14.27 -10.84 27.18
CA ASN A 3 14.41 -10.13 25.90
C ASN A 3 14.34 -8.59 26.00
N GLU A 4 13.75 -8.02 27.06
CA GLU A 4 13.61 -6.56 27.18
C GLU A 4 14.93 -5.86 27.51
N LEU A 5 15.83 -6.53 28.25
CA LEU A 5 17.16 -6.01 28.60
C LEU A 5 18.07 -5.89 27.37
N GLY A 6 17.97 -6.81 26.40
CA GLY A 6 18.73 -6.76 25.15
C GLY A 6 18.26 -5.61 24.24
N LEU A 7 16.95 -5.45 24.07
CA LEU A 7 16.36 -4.37 23.27
C LEU A 7 16.68 -2.98 23.82
N LYS A 8 16.64 -2.79 25.15
CA LYS A 8 16.99 -1.52 25.80
C LYS A 8 18.46 -1.14 25.61
N LYS A 9 19.36 -2.12 25.53
CA LYS A 9 20.79 -1.90 25.33
C LYS A 9 21.08 -1.45 23.89
N VAL A 10 20.53 -2.17 22.91
CA VAL A 10 20.69 -1.85 21.48
C VAL A 10 20.01 -0.53 21.08
N LYS A 11 18.87 -0.19 21.70
CA LYS A 11 18.15 1.07 21.41
C LYS A 11 18.98 2.33 21.70
N LYS A 12 19.92 2.27 22.65
CA LYS A 12 20.79 3.42 22.96
C LYS A 12 21.79 3.74 21.85
N ASP A 13 22.09 2.76 21.00
CA ASP A 13 23.16 2.83 20.00
C ASP A 13 22.64 3.01 18.56
N ILE A 14 21.31 2.98 18.34
CA ILE A 14 20.70 3.16 17.01
C ILE A 14 20.12 4.58 16.91
N SER A 15 20.68 5.38 16.01
CA SER A 15 20.19 6.72 15.70
C SER A 15 19.00 6.67 14.70
N PRO A 16 18.03 7.58 14.78
CA PRO A 16 17.04 7.78 13.72
C PRO A 16 17.66 8.07 12.33
N ASP A 17 18.91 8.54 12.30
CA ASP A 17 19.67 8.78 11.07
C ASP A 17 20.41 7.56 10.54
N SER A 18 20.40 6.45 11.28
CA SER A 18 20.97 5.18 10.82
C SER A 18 20.13 4.59 9.69
N GLY A 19 20.80 3.93 8.73
CA GLY A 19 20.15 3.23 7.63
C GLY A 19 19.38 2.01 8.12
N CYS A 20 18.16 1.79 7.61
CA CYS A 20 17.27 0.72 8.07
C CYS A 20 16.65 -0.12 6.95
N ASN A 21 16.66 0.38 5.72
CA ASN A 21 16.03 -0.29 4.60
C ASN A 21 16.76 0.05 3.29
N ILE A 22 17.10 -0.97 2.51
CA ILE A 22 17.70 -0.82 1.18
C ILE A 22 16.64 -1.20 0.15
N GLN A 23 16.26 -0.25 -0.70
CA GLN A 23 15.32 -0.47 -1.79
C GLN A 23 16.07 -0.45 -3.12
N PHE A 24 15.89 -1.51 -3.91
CA PHE A 24 16.42 -1.55 -5.26
C PHE A 24 15.44 -0.90 -6.22
N THR A 25 15.94 0.00 -7.06
CA THR A 25 15.15 0.69 -8.09
C THR A 25 15.72 0.33 -9.45
N SER A 26 14.85 0.15 -10.45
CA SER A 26 15.26 -0.30 -11.79
C SER A 26 16.27 0.64 -12.45
N GLY A 27 16.22 1.94 -12.15
CA GLY A 27 17.09 2.96 -12.76
C GLY A 27 16.80 3.11 -14.27
N THR A 28 16.90 4.32 -14.80
CA THR A 28 16.67 4.57 -16.24
C THR A 28 17.91 4.31 -17.10
N THR A 29 19.06 4.00 -16.49
CA THR A 29 20.38 4.01 -17.16
C THR A 29 21.27 2.80 -16.83
N GLY A 30 20.76 1.66 -16.36
CA GLY A 30 21.60 0.46 -16.12
C GLY A 30 21.18 -0.42 -14.95
N MET A 31 22.17 -0.95 -14.21
CA MET A 31 21.98 -1.88 -13.08
C MET A 31 21.12 -1.26 -11.95
N PRO A 32 20.33 -2.08 -11.21
CA PRO A 32 19.50 -1.58 -10.12
C PRO A 32 20.29 -0.79 -9.08
N LYS A 33 19.80 0.41 -8.73
CA LYS A 33 20.43 1.27 -7.72
C LYS A 33 19.87 0.95 -6.34
N ALA A 34 20.75 0.75 -5.36
CA ALA A 34 20.42 0.54 -3.96
C ALA A 34 20.21 1.88 -3.24
N ALA A 35 18.95 2.22 -2.94
CA ALA A 35 18.60 3.40 -2.14
C ALA A 35 18.55 3.03 -0.66
N LEU A 36 19.47 3.60 0.15
CA LEU A 36 19.46 3.43 1.60
C LEU A 36 18.53 4.46 2.25
N LEU A 37 17.47 3.97 2.88
CA LEU A 37 16.55 4.78 3.67
C LEU A 37 16.94 4.74 5.15
N LYS A 38 16.96 5.93 5.77
CA LYS A 38 17.13 6.11 7.21
C LYS A 38 15.82 5.88 7.95
N HIS A 39 15.88 5.50 9.24
CA HIS A 39 14.68 5.31 10.06
C HIS A 39 13.75 6.54 10.06
N PHE A 40 14.33 7.73 10.23
CA PHE A 40 13.58 8.99 10.26
C PHE A 40 12.75 9.19 8.99
N GLY A 41 13.38 9.05 7.81
CA GLY A 41 12.69 9.18 6.53
C GLY A 41 11.68 8.06 6.28
N PHE A 42 12.01 6.83 6.66
CA PHE A 42 11.14 5.67 6.47
C PHE A 42 9.81 5.80 7.23
N VAL A 43 9.87 6.18 8.50
CA VAL A 43 8.68 6.39 9.35
C VAL A 43 7.88 7.61 8.91
N ASN A 44 8.55 8.75 8.67
CA ASN A 44 7.86 9.99 8.30
C ASN A 44 7.14 9.86 6.94
N ASN A 45 7.72 9.14 5.97
CA ASN A 45 7.01 8.85 4.72
C ASN A 45 5.69 8.11 4.97
N GLY A 46 5.70 7.07 5.81
CA GLY A 46 4.48 6.36 6.20
C GLY A 46 3.44 7.28 6.84
N ILE A 47 3.87 8.15 7.76
CA ILE A 47 2.99 9.11 8.42
C ILE A 47 2.35 10.07 7.41
N HIS A 48 3.15 10.69 6.52
CA HIS A 48 2.64 11.64 5.54
C HIS A 48 1.70 10.98 4.53
N ILE A 49 1.99 9.75 4.11
CA ILE A 49 1.14 8.99 3.19
C ILE A 49 -0.18 8.64 3.85
N GLY A 50 -0.15 8.18 5.11
CA GLY A 50 -1.35 7.85 5.86
C GLY A 50 -2.29 9.05 6.00
N ASN A 51 -1.74 10.22 6.34
CA ASN A 51 -2.47 11.48 6.40
C ASN A 51 -3.06 11.89 5.05
N ARG A 52 -2.25 11.85 3.97
CA ARG A 52 -2.68 12.23 2.61
C ARG A 52 -3.83 11.35 2.10
N ASN A 53 -3.75 10.05 2.38
CA ASN A 53 -4.70 9.07 1.89
C ASN A 53 -5.92 8.91 2.81
N GLY A 54 -5.84 9.39 4.06
CA GLY A 54 -6.94 9.36 5.02
C GLY A 54 -7.28 7.95 5.50
N ILE A 55 -6.26 7.18 5.91
CA ILE A 55 -6.41 5.74 6.25
C ILE A 55 -6.48 5.45 7.76
N TYR A 56 -6.79 6.45 8.59
CA TYR A 56 -6.89 6.24 10.04
C TYR A 56 -7.95 5.19 10.37
N GLU A 57 -7.55 4.14 11.11
CA GLU A 57 -8.38 2.97 11.45
C GLU A 57 -9.01 2.26 10.25
N ALA A 58 -8.45 2.47 9.05
CA ALA A 58 -8.94 1.85 7.83
C ALA A 58 -8.55 0.37 7.72
N ARG A 59 -9.37 -0.39 7.00
CA ARG A 59 -9.06 -1.77 6.60
C ARG A 59 -8.59 -1.73 5.15
N VAL A 60 -7.29 -1.96 4.96
CA VAL A 60 -6.60 -1.78 3.68
C VAL A 60 -6.36 -3.13 3.04
N CYS A 61 -6.99 -3.39 1.88
CA CYS A 61 -6.63 -4.51 1.04
C CYS A 61 -5.28 -4.23 0.37
N MET A 62 -4.24 -4.90 0.87
CA MET A 62 -2.86 -4.72 0.45
C MET A 62 -2.50 -5.78 -0.58
N GLN A 63 -2.63 -5.42 -1.86
CA GLN A 63 -2.38 -6.33 -2.97
C GLN A 63 -0.93 -6.25 -3.48
N VAL A 64 -0.22 -5.17 -3.11
CA VAL A 64 1.12 -4.85 -3.60
C VAL A 64 2.22 -5.66 -2.89
N PRO A 65 3.32 -6.02 -3.57
CA PRO A 65 4.38 -6.82 -2.97
C PRO A 65 5.12 -6.10 -1.84
N PHE A 66 5.47 -6.85 -0.78
CA PHE A 66 6.07 -6.30 0.44
C PHE A 66 7.50 -5.82 0.24
N PHE A 67 8.23 -6.42 -0.70
CA PHE A 67 9.61 -6.04 -1.02
C PHE A 67 9.69 -4.73 -1.81
N HIS A 68 8.58 -4.21 -2.34
CA HIS A 68 8.56 -2.97 -3.08
C HIS A 68 8.25 -1.80 -2.14
N ALA A 69 8.79 -0.60 -2.41
CA ALA A 69 8.54 0.59 -1.59
C ALA A 69 7.03 0.89 -1.38
N TYR A 70 6.19 0.56 -2.37
CA TYR A 70 4.73 0.64 -2.24
C TYR A 70 4.21 -0.29 -1.13
N GLY A 71 4.69 -1.53 -1.08
CA GLY A 71 4.31 -2.44 0.00
C GLY A 71 4.89 -1.99 1.34
N THR A 72 6.21 -1.86 1.42
CA THR A 72 6.90 -1.64 2.70
C THR A 72 6.64 -0.26 3.30
N VAL A 73 6.74 0.82 2.52
CA VAL A 73 6.68 2.19 3.05
C VAL A 73 5.26 2.73 2.92
N ILE A 74 4.73 2.71 1.70
CA ILE A 74 3.46 3.39 1.40
C ILE A 74 2.28 2.67 2.07
N THR A 75 2.33 1.35 2.24
CA THR A 75 1.25 0.59 2.85
C THR A 75 1.53 0.23 4.31
N VAL A 76 2.60 -0.55 4.58
CA VAL A 76 2.86 -1.06 5.93
C VAL A 76 3.10 0.08 6.93
N MET A 77 4.03 1.00 6.63
CA MET A 77 4.30 2.11 7.56
C MET A 77 3.12 3.07 7.70
N ALA A 78 2.33 3.26 6.65
CA ALA A 78 1.12 4.06 6.74
C ALA A 78 0.08 3.40 7.66
N CYS A 79 -0.16 2.08 7.52
CA CYS A 79 -1.09 1.35 8.39
C CYS A 79 -0.61 1.35 9.85
N VAL A 80 0.67 1.04 10.10
CA VAL A 80 1.25 1.01 11.45
C VAL A 80 1.13 2.36 12.14
N SER A 81 1.38 3.46 11.43
CA SER A 81 1.29 4.81 12.00
C SER A 81 -0.14 5.32 12.21
N HIS A 82 -1.14 4.74 11.54
CA HIS A 82 -2.52 5.22 11.50
C HIS A 82 -3.54 4.19 12.04
N ARG A 83 -3.08 3.18 12.80
CA ARG A 83 -3.95 2.12 13.35
C ARG A 83 -4.73 1.37 12.27
N GLY A 84 -4.19 1.31 11.05
CA GLY A 84 -4.80 0.61 9.94
C GLY A 84 -4.65 -0.91 10.07
N THR A 85 -5.66 -1.65 9.63
CA THR A 85 -5.59 -3.10 9.47
C THR A 85 -5.18 -3.44 8.05
N MET A 86 -4.12 -4.24 7.89
CA MET A 86 -3.69 -4.74 6.59
C MET A 86 -4.34 -6.09 6.32
N VAL A 87 -5.07 -6.19 5.21
CA VAL A 87 -5.68 -7.43 4.73
C VAL A 87 -4.83 -7.97 3.58
N LEU A 88 -4.34 -9.20 3.74
CA LEU A 88 -3.46 -9.87 2.78
C LEU A 88 -4.27 -10.93 2.02
N PRO A 89 -4.70 -10.64 0.79
CA PRO A 89 -5.67 -11.52 0.10
C PRO A 89 -5.07 -12.86 -0.32
N SER A 90 -3.77 -12.91 -0.61
CA SER A 90 -3.07 -14.11 -1.06
C SER A 90 -1.55 -13.94 -1.06
N ILE A 91 -0.82 -15.05 -1.13
CA ILE A 91 0.66 -15.08 -1.20
C ILE A 91 1.17 -14.35 -2.45
N LEU A 92 0.53 -14.56 -3.58
CA LEU A 92 0.76 -13.87 -4.85
C LEU A 92 -0.50 -13.09 -5.21
N TYR A 93 -0.35 -12.04 -6.00
CA TYR A 93 -1.48 -11.26 -6.48
C TYR A 93 -2.51 -12.13 -7.22
N ASN A 94 -3.79 -11.98 -6.86
CA ASN A 94 -4.91 -12.64 -7.53
C ASN A 94 -6.17 -11.76 -7.39
N PRO A 95 -6.78 -11.29 -8.50
CA PRO A 95 -7.89 -10.34 -8.45
C PRO A 95 -9.16 -10.90 -7.81
N GLU A 96 -9.45 -12.19 -7.99
CA GLU A 96 -10.62 -12.83 -7.36
C GLU A 96 -10.45 -12.89 -5.84
N LYS A 97 -9.28 -13.36 -5.37
CA LYS A 97 -8.99 -13.41 -3.92
C LYS A 97 -8.96 -12.03 -3.30
N SER A 98 -8.47 -11.03 -4.02
CA SER A 98 -8.54 -9.63 -3.61
C SER A 98 -9.98 -9.16 -3.43
N LEU A 99 -10.87 -9.37 -4.41
CA LEU A 99 -12.27 -8.94 -4.32
C LEU A 99 -13.02 -9.66 -3.20
N ARG A 100 -12.82 -10.97 -3.04
CA ARG A 100 -13.37 -11.73 -1.91
C ARG A 100 -12.90 -11.16 -0.58
N SER A 101 -11.59 -10.93 -0.44
CA SER A 101 -11.04 -10.33 0.79
C SER A 101 -11.57 -8.91 1.03
N ILE A 102 -11.76 -8.10 -0.01
CA ILE A 102 -12.34 -6.76 0.14
C ILE A 102 -13.77 -6.85 0.69
N GLN A 103 -14.55 -7.83 0.24
CA GLN A 103 -15.90 -8.07 0.73
C GLN A 103 -15.91 -8.67 2.15
N ASP A 104 -15.26 -9.82 2.32
CA ASP A 104 -15.32 -10.64 3.55
C ASP A 104 -14.68 -9.91 4.74
N GLU A 105 -13.58 -9.20 4.47
CA GLU A 105 -12.87 -8.41 5.48
C GLU A 105 -13.32 -6.95 5.47
N GLU A 106 -14.39 -6.58 4.79
CA GLU A 106 -14.96 -5.23 4.76
C GLU A 106 -13.91 -4.12 4.56
N CYS A 107 -13.01 -4.32 3.59
CA CYS A 107 -11.94 -3.36 3.34
C CYS A 107 -12.53 -2.01 2.89
N SER A 108 -12.16 -0.93 3.58
CA SER A 108 -12.57 0.44 3.24
C SER A 108 -11.64 1.08 2.22
N VAL A 109 -10.42 0.56 2.07
CA VAL A 109 -9.38 1.12 1.20
C VAL A 109 -8.69 0.02 0.40
N ILE A 110 -8.42 0.28 -0.88
CA ILE A 110 -7.72 -0.63 -1.79
C ILE A 110 -6.38 0.01 -2.18
N TYR A 111 -5.28 -0.73 -2.05
CA TYR A 111 -3.95 -0.33 -2.53
C TYR A 111 -3.55 -1.24 -3.70
N GLY A 112 -3.20 -0.63 -4.83
CA GLY A 112 -2.86 -1.35 -6.07
C GLY A 112 -2.16 -0.47 -7.09
N THR A 113 -1.63 -1.07 -8.16
CA THR A 113 -1.13 -0.36 -9.35
C THR A 113 -2.23 -0.25 -10.40
N PRO A 114 -2.11 0.62 -11.43
CA PRO A 114 -3.10 0.70 -12.50
C PRO A 114 -3.39 -0.65 -13.16
N THR A 115 -2.37 -1.46 -13.45
CA THR A 115 -2.56 -2.81 -14.03
C THR A 115 -3.42 -3.71 -13.14
N MET A 116 -3.20 -3.68 -11.82
CA MET A 116 -4.00 -4.47 -10.88
C MET A 116 -5.46 -3.99 -10.84
N TYR A 117 -5.69 -2.68 -10.97
CA TYR A 117 -7.06 -2.16 -11.05
C TYR A 117 -7.77 -2.56 -12.34
N VAL A 118 -7.07 -2.70 -13.47
CA VAL A 118 -7.67 -3.26 -14.71
C VAL A 118 -8.20 -4.66 -14.44
N ASP A 119 -7.39 -5.52 -13.83
CA ASP A 119 -7.78 -6.89 -13.50
C ASP A 119 -8.93 -6.94 -12.49
N LEU A 120 -8.89 -6.09 -11.44
CA LEU A 120 -9.96 -6.01 -10.44
C LEU A 120 -11.28 -5.55 -11.05
N VAL A 121 -11.26 -4.51 -11.89
CA VAL A 121 -12.44 -3.99 -12.58
C VAL A 121 -13.07 -5.09 -13.45
N ASN A 122 -12.24 -5.77 -14.26
CA ASN A 122 -12.72 -6.85 -15.12
C ASN A 122 -13.29 -8.01 -14.31
N LYS A 123 -12.58 -8.43 -13.25
CA LYS A 123 -13.05 -9.51 -12.38
C LYS A 123 -14.32 -9.12 -11.61
N GLN A 124 -14.44 -7.87 -11.20
CA GLN A 124 -15.62 -7.37 -10.51
C GLN A 124 -16.85 -7.33 -11.41
N ARG A 125 -16.70 -7.03 -12.71
CA ARG A 125 -17.81 -7.12 -13.69
C ARG A 125 -18.39 -8.55 -13.79
N GLU A 126 -17.52 -9.55 -13.64
CA GLU A 126 -17.92 -10.97 -13.62
C GLU A 126 -18.57 -11.35 -12.28
N MET A 127 -17.94 -11.00 -11.16
CA MET A 127 -18.36 -11.47 -9.83
C MET A 127 -19.49 -10.66 -9.21
N LYS A 128 -19.62 -9.38 -9.57
CA LYS A 128 -20.64 -8.44 -9.09
C LYS A 128 -20.79 -8.42 -7.57
N LEU A 129 -19.65 -8.44 -6.86
CA LEU A 129 -19.64 -8.45 -5.40
C LEU A 129 -20.10 -7.10 -4.84
N LYS A 130 -20.79 -7.13 -3.69
CA LYS A 130 -21.07 -5.91 -2.93
C LYS A 130 -19.81 -5.53 -2.14
N LEU A 131 -19.14 -4.46 -2.55
CA LEU A 131 -17.92 -3.96 -1.93
C LEU A 131 -18.22 -2.74 -1.06
N LYS A 132 -17.56 -2.64 0.10
CA LYS A 132 -17.63 -1.47 1.01
C LYS A 132 -16.46 -0.49 0.82
N ALA A 133 -15.56 -0.77 -0.11
CA ALA A 133 -14.40 0.07 -0.36
C ALA A 133 -14.84 1.47 -0.84
N GLU A 134 -14.27 2.51 -0.24
CA GLU A 134 -14.57 3.90 -0.60
C GLU A 134 -13.41 4.60 -1.29
N ILE A 135 -12.19 4.15 -1.01
CA ILE A 135 -10.95 4.79 -1.48
C ILE A 135 -10.10 3.76 -2.21
N ALA A 136 -9.68 4.08 -3.43
CA ALA A 136 -8.55 3.43 -4.08
C ALA A 136 -7.33 4.34 -4.03
N VAL A 137 -6.18 3.78 -3.69
CA VAL A 137 -4.87 4.42 -3.86
C VAL A 137 -4.17 3.72 -5.01
N THR A 138 -3.72 4.48 -6.01
CA THR A 138 -3.01 3.97 -7.18
C THR A 138 -1.72 4.73 -7.44
N GLY A 139 -0.71 4.05 -7.96
CA GLY A 139 0.62 4.59 -8.20
C GLY A 139 1.55 3.58 -8.87
N GLY A 140 2.79 3.99 -9.11
CA GLY A 140 3.81 3.17 -9.79
C GLY A 140 3.77 3.24 -11.33
N ALA A 141 2.66 3.70 -11.90
CA ALA A 141 2.52 4.00 -13.33
C ALA A 141 1.45 5.09 -13.53
N LEU A 142 1.37 5.65 -14.74
CA LEU A 142 0.27 6.52 -15.13
C LEU A 142 -1.05 5.75 -15.12
N CYS A 143 -2.10 6.38 -14.61
CA CYS A 143 -3.44 5.82 -14.58
C CYS A 143 -4.28 6.47 -15.69
N PRO A 144 -4.73 5.72 -16.72
CA PRO A 144 -5.57 6.27 -17.77
C PRO A 144 -6.88 6.87 -17.22
N PRO A 145 -7.39 7.98 -17.77
CA PRO A 145 -8.65 8.58 -17.31
C PRO A 145 -9.83 7.59 -17.34
N GLN A 146 -9.91 6.75 -18.38
CA GLN A 146 -10.96 5.73 -18.47
C GLN A 146 -10.90 4.73 -17.32
N LEU A 147 -9.69 4.30 -16.92
CA LEU A 147 -9.54 3.39 -15.79
C LEU A 147 -10.01 4.04 -14.48
N LEU A 148 -9.81 5.34 -14.29
CA LEU A 148 -10.32 6.06 -13.11
C LEU A 148 -11.86 6.04 -13.03
N ILE A 149 -12.53 6.14 -14.18
CA ILE A 149 -13.99 6.07 -14.28
C ILE A 149 -14.46 4.64 -13.97
N ASP A 150 -13.84 3.66 -14.61
CA ASP A 150 -14.16 2.24 -14.42
C ASP A 150 -13.96 1.80 -12.96
N MET A 151 -12.87 2.24 -12.33
CA MET A 151 -12.61 2.00 -10.91
C MET A 151 -13.73 2.56 -10.03
N LYS A 152 -14.18 3.79 -10.27
CA LYS A 152 -15.28 4.39 -9.49
C LYS A 152 -16.58 3.62 -9.67
N ASN A 153 -16.91 3.26 -10.91
CA ASN A 153 -18.19 2.64 -11.23
C ASN A 153 -18.27 1.18 -10.78
N GLU A 154 -17.28 0.36 -11.15
CA GLU A 154 -17.32 -1.09 -10.90
C GLU A 154 -17.00 -1.44 -9.45
N LEU A 155 -16.07 -0.70 -8.82
CA LEU A 155 -15.66 -0.95 -7.43
C LEU A 155 -16.44 -0.11 -6.40
N GLY A 156 -17.34 0.78 -6.85
CA GLY A 156 -18.18 1.61 -5.97
C GLY A 156 -17.43 2.71 -5.22
N LEU A 157 -16.30 3.19 -5.75
CA LEU A 157 -15.38 4.07 -5.02
C LEU A 157 -15.84 5.53 -5.03
N LYS A 158 -15.75 6.19 -3.87
CA LYS A 158 -15.95 7.63 -3.73
C LYS A 158 -14.74 8.42 -4.21
N LYS A 159 -13.52 7.90 -3.96
CA LYS A 159 -12.26 8.61 -4.24
C LYS A 159 -11.22 7.67 -4.84
N VAL A 160 -10.55 8.15 -5.88
CA VAL A 160 -9.32 7.53 -6.38
C VAL A 160 -8.17 8.51 -6.13
N LYS A 161 -7.18 8.09 -5.34
CA LYS A 161 -6.03 8.89 -4.91
C LYS A 161 -4.83 8.56 -5.79
N LEU A 162 -4.29 9.59 -6.45
CA LEU A 162 -3.10 9.54 -7.30
C LEU A 162 -1.91 10.22 -6.61
N PRO A 163 -0.65 9.90 -7.00
CA PRO A 163 0.53 10.55 -6.43
C PRO A 163 0.69 12.01 -6.88
N LEU A 164 0.09 12.37 -8.01
CA LEU A 164 0.11 13.70 -8.61
C LEU A 164 -1.34 14.10 -8.92
N LYS A 165 -1.70 15.38 -8.67
CA LYS A 165 -2.94 15.94 -9.23
C LYS A 165 -2.74 16.05 -10.74
N LEU A 166 -3.48 15.26 -11.51
CA LEU A 166 -3.69 15.52 -12.94
C LEU A 166 -4.62 16.73 -13.10
#